data_AF-A0A3C0DVX1-F1
#
_entry.id   AF-A0A3C0DVX1-F1
#
_cell.length_a   1.000
_cell.length_b   1.000
_cell.length_c   1.000
_cell.angle_alpha   90.00
_cell.angle_beta   90.00
_cell.angle_gamma   90.00
#
_symmetry.space_group_name_H-M   'P 1'
#
loop_
_entity.id
_entity.type
_entity.pdbx_description
1 polymer ?
#
loop_
_entity_poly.entity_id
_entity_poly.type
_entity_poly.pdbx_seq_one_letter_code
_entity_poly.pdbx_strand_id
1 'polypeptide(L)'
;PLVLTSLVAGVASLSDFKKLSRMGGKTISLYITTTAIAVTIGLLVVNTIKPGNRLPDETKANLEKQFLANANAKAKGESVDSAKARGPLQPLVDMVPDNFFGSASSNSNMLQLVFVALLIGIALVQVNSEHRQPVLTLFEGLQAV
;
A
#
# COMPACT_ATOMS: atom_id res chain seq x y z
N PRO A 1 14.37 -0.79 -7.32
CA PRO A 1 14.45 -1.13 -8.77
C PRO A 1 13.54 -2.29 -9.18
N LEU A 2 13.69 -3.46 -8.54
CA LEU A 2 12.98 -4.70 -8.89
C LEU A 2 11.44 -4.55 -8.93
N VAL A 3 10.86 -3.88 -7.93
CA VAL A 3 9.39 -3.68 -7.86
C VAL A 3 8.89 -2.87 -9.06
N LEU A 4 9.58 -1.78 -9.41
CA LEU A 4 9.23 -0.93 -10.54
C LEU A 4 9.33 -1.71 -11.86
N THR A 5 10.48 -2.35 -12.11
CA THR A 5 10.74 -3.06 -13.37
C THR A 5 9.81 -4.26 -13.55
N SER A 6 9.62 -5.06 -12.50
CA SER A 6 8.72 -6.21 -12.51
C SER A 6 7.25 -5.83 -12.71
N LEU A 7 6.77 -4.77 -12.06
CA LEU A 7 5.38 -4.32 -12.25
C LEU A 7 5.16 -3.73 -13.64
N VAL A 8 6.08 -2.91 -14.14
CA VAL A 8 5.97 -2.34 -15.49
C VAL A 8 5.97 -3.46 -16.54
N ALA A 9 6.95 -4.36 -16.50
CA ALA A 9 7.03 -5.49 -17.44
C ALA A 9 5.82 -6.42 -17.30
N GLY A 10 5.43 -6.75 -16.06
CA GLY A 10 4.29 -7.62 -15.78
C GLY A 10 2.97 -7.05 -16.30
N VAL A 11 2.69 -5.76 -16.08
CA VAL A 11 1.49 -5.12 -16.61
C VAL A 11 1.55 -4.95 -18.11
N ALA A 12 2.67 -4.53 -18.67
CA ALA A 12 2.81 -4.30 -20.11
C ALA A 12 2.82 -5.60 -20.93
N SER A 13 3.14 -6.74 -20.31
CA SER A 13 2.97 -8.08 -20.91
C SER A 13 1.49 -8.44 -21.16
N LEU A 14 0.56 -7.78 -20.45
CA LEU A 14 -0.87 -7.94 -20.71
C LEU A 14 -1.20 -7.23 -22.02
N SER A 15 -1.61 -7.99 -23.02
CA SER A 15 -1.87 -7.46 -24.37
C SER A 15 -3.04 -6.46 -24.45
N ASP A 16 -3.90 -6.39 -23.42
CA ASP A 16 -5.09 -5.53 -23.38
C ASP A 16 -5.40 -5.05 -21.96
N PHE A 17 -5.72 -3.76 -21.84
CA PHE A 17 -6.17 -3.09 -20.61
C PHE A 17 -7.40 -3.76 -19.98
N LYS A 18 -8.33 -4.30 -20.78
CA LYS A 18 -9.54 -4.98 -20.24
C LYS A 18 -9.18 -6.19 -19.38
N LYS A 19 -8.12 -6.92 -19.73
CA LYS A 19 -7.64 -8.06 -18.92
C LYS A 19 -7.11 -7.58 -17.58
N LEU A 20 -6.32 -6.51 -17.58
CA LEU A 20 -5.80 -5.90 -16.35
C LEU A 20 -6.93 -5.45 -15.43
N SER A 21 -7.90 -4.68 -15.95
CA SER A 21 -9.04 -4.18 -15.16
C SER A 21 -9.85 -5.32 -14.54
N ARG A 22 -10.12 -6.39 -15.30
CA ARG A 22 -10.86 -7.57 -14.80
C ARG A 22 -10.08 -8.33 -13.72
N MET A 23 -8.77 -8.49 -13.90
CA MET A 23 -7.93 -9.17 -12.92
C MET A 23 -7.80 -8.33 -11.64
N GLY A 24 -7.51 -7.04 -11.77
CA GLY A 24 -7.40 -6.10 -10.65
C GLY A 24 -8.68 -6.03 -9.82
N GLY A 25 -9.84 -5.92 -10.47
CA GLY A 25 -11.14 -5.89 -9.78
C GLY A 25 -11.42 -7.18 -8.98
N LYS A 26 -11.13 -8.35 -9.55
CA LYS A 26 -11.25 -9.64 -8.84
C LYS A 26 -10.32 -9.72 -7.64
N THR A 27 -9.08 -9.29 -7.81
CA THR A 27 -8.09 -9.28 -6.74
C THR A 27 -8.51 -8.34 -5.60
N ILE A 28 -8.91 -7.10 -5.90
CA ILE A 28 -9.39 -6.14 -4.91
C ILE A 28 -10.60 -6.70 -4.16
N SER A 29 -11.60 -7.25 -4.87
CA SER A 29 -12.77 -7.85 -4.25
C SER A 29 -12.41 -9.01 -3.32
N LEU A 30 -11.47 -9.85 -3.73
CA LEU A 30 -10.98 -10.97 -2.92
C LEU A 30 -10.32 -10.45 -1.65
N TYR A 31 -9.38 -9.52 -1.75
CA TYR A 31 -8.67 -8.96 -0.59
C TYR A 31 -9.61 -8.25 0.37
N ILE A 32 -10.55 -7.42 -0.12
CA ILE A 32 -11.51 -6.74 0.76
C ILE A 32 -12.37 -7.77 1.50
N THR A 33 -12.84 -8.81 0.80
CA THR A 33 -13.69 -9.86 1.41
C THR A 33 -12.91 -10.65 2.46
N THR A 34 -11.69 -11.09 2.15
CA THR A 34 -10.87 -11.85 3.10
C THR A 34 -10.43 -11.00 4.29
N THR A 35 -10.10 -9.73 4.09
CA THR A 35 -9.81 -8.78 5.17
C THR A 35 -11.02 -8.54 6.05
N ALA A 36 -12.22 -8.35 5.48
CA ALA A 36 -13.44 -8.17 6.27
C ALA A 36 -13.74 -9.40 7.15
N ILE A 37 -13.57 -10.61 6.60
CA ILE A 37 -13.72 -11.87 7.35
C ILE A 37 -12.69 -11.94 8.48
N ALA A 38 -11.41 -11.67 8.18
CA ALA A 38 -10.34 -11.71 9.17
C ALA A 38 -10.55 -10.72 10.31
N VAL A 39 -10.95 -9.48 10.00
CA VAL A 39 -11.27 -8.44 11.00
C VAL A 39 -12.46 -8.86 11.85
N THR A 40 -13.50 -9.44 11.25
CA THR A 40 -14.68 -9.92 11.99
C THR A 40 -14.31 -11.00 13.00
N ILE A 41 -13.51 -11.99 12.57
CA ILE A 41 -13.02 -13.05 13.46
C ILE A 41 -12.14 -12.46 14.57
N GLY A 42 -11.21 -11.56 14.22
CA GLY A 42 -10.34 -10.89 15.20
C GLY A 42 -11.14 -10.14 16.26
N LEU A 43 -12.17 -9.39 15.85
CA LEU A 43 -13.05 -8.66 16.75
C LEU A 43 -13.86 -9.63 17.64
N LEU A 44 -14.38 -10.73 17.11
CA LEU A 44 -15.09 -11.73 17.91
C LEU A 44 -14.19 -12.33 19.01
N VAL A 45 -12.96 -12.72 18.64
CA VAL A 45 -11.99 -13.29 19.57
C VAL A 45 -11.60 -12.28 20.65
N VAL A 46 -11.26 -11.04 20.28
CA VAL A 46 -10.86 -10.00 21.23
C VAL A 46 -12.00 -9.62 22.18
N ASN A 47 -13.23 -9.50 21.68
CA ASN A 47 -14.39 -9.17 22.51
C ASN A 47 -14.80 -10.30 23.46
N THR A 48 -14.52 -11.56 23.11
CA THR A 48 -14.80 -12.72 23.95
C THR A 48 -13.72 -12.94 25.01
N ILE A 49 -12.46 -12.95 24.60
CA ILE A 49 -11.32 -13.23 25.49
C ILE A 49 -11.05 -12.03 26.42
N LYS A 50 -11.31 -10.80 25.97
CA LYS A 50 -11.05 -9.55 26.71
C LYS A 50 -9.66 -9.55 27.37
N PRO A 51 -8.57 -9.67 26.58
CA PRO A 51 -7.21 -9.81 27.13
C PRO A 51 -6.80 -8.63 28.02
N GLY A 52 -7.36 -7.43 27.79
CA GLY A 52 -7.12 -6.23 28.60
C GLY A 52 -7.36 -6.40 30.10
N ASN A 53 -8.35 -7.22 30.46
CA ASN A 53 -8.72 -7.43 31.87
C ASN A 53 -7.79 -8.41 32.60
N ARG A 54 -6.97 -9.17 31.85
CA ARG A 54 -6.03 -10.15 32.41
C ARG A 54 -4.63 -9.58 32.64
N LEU A 55 -4.41 -8.30 32.34
CA LEU A 55 -3.16 -7.61 32.64
C LEU A 55 -3.08 -7.25 34.14
N PRO A 56 -1.93 -7.47 34.81
CA PRO A 56 -1.67 -6.93 36.15
C PRO A 56 -1.75 -5.40 36.15
N ASP A 57 -2.20 -4.81 37.25
CA ASP A 57 -2.44 -3.37 37.34
C ASP A 57 -1.13 -2.56 37.21
N GLU A 58 0.00 -3.12 37.63
CA GLU A 58 1.33 -2.54 37.41
C GLU A 58 1.70 -2.47 35.92
N THR A 59 1.33 -3.50 35.13
CA THR A 59 1.55 -3.51 33.67
C THR A 59 0.64 -2.52 32.97
N LYS A 60 -0.61 -2.36 33.42
CA LYS A 60 -1.53 -1.33 32.90
C LYS A 60 -0.98 0.08 33.13
N ALA A 61 -0.51 0.37 34.34
CA ALA A 61 0.05 1.67 34.69
C ALA A 61 1.34 1.99 33.89
N ASN A 62 2.19 0.99 33.66
CA ASN A 62 3.39 1.16 32.82
C ASN A 62 3.05 1.38 31.35
N LEU A 63 2.06 0.65 30.81
CA LEU A 63 1.57 0.85 29.45
C LEU A 63 0.98 2.25 29.28
N GLU A 64 0.14 2.70 30.21
CA GLU A 64 -0.47 4.03 30.18
C GLU A 64 0.60 5.14 30.17
N LYS A 65 1.62 5.04 31.05
CA LYS A 65 2.77 5.96 31.04
C LYS A 65 3.54 5.94 29.72
N GLN A 66 3.77 4.76 29.13
CA GLN A 66 4.43 4.64 27.83
C GLN A 66 3.58 5.21 26.68
N PHE A 67 2.27 5.01 26.69
CA PHE A 67 1.38 5.59 25.70
C PHE A 67 1.36 7.11 25.79
N LEU A 68 1.32 7.69 27.00
CA LEU A 68 1.39 9.13 27.20
C LEU A 68 2.76 9.71 26.79
N ALA A 69 3.86 9.03 27.11
CA ALA A 69 5.19 9.44 26.68
C ALA A 69 5.34 9.40 25.14
N ASN A 70 4.84 8.33 24.51
CA ASN A 70 4.86 8.19 23.05
C ASN A 70 3.88 9.14 22.35
N ALA A 71 2.74 9.46 22.96
CA ALA A 71 1.80 10.44 22.42
C ALA A 71 2.42 11.84 22.43
N ASN A 72 3.14 12.22 23.49
CA ASN A 72 3.88 13.48 23.55
C ASN A 72 5.06 13.52 22.57
N ALA A 73 5.72 12.39 22.32
CA ALA A 73 6.78 12.29 21.31
C ALA A 73 6.24 12.39 19.87
N LYS A 74 5.08 11.78 19.59
CA LYS A 74 4.41 11.83 18.27
C LYS A 74 3.71 13.16 18.00
N ALA A 75 3.24 13.85 19.04
CA ALA A 75 2.66 15.20 18.93
C ALA A 75 3.65 16.25 18.38
N LYS A 76 4.95 15.95 18.38
CA LYS A 76 5.98 16.81 17.78
C LYS A 76 6.12 16.64 16.24
N GLY A 77 5.40 15.71 15.62
CA GLY A 77 5.44 15.46 14.17
C GLY A 77 4.09 15.25 13.49
N GLU A 78 3.12 14.59 14.14
CA GLU A 78 1.75 14.45 13.64
C GLU A 78 0.79 14.52 14.83
N SER A 79 0.04 15.61 14.94
CA SER A 79 -0.96 15.78 16.00
C SER A 79 -2.06 14.72 15.87
N VAL A 80 -2.57 14.25 17.01
CA VAL A 80 -3.73 13.34 17.10
C VAL A 80 -4.95 13.90 16.35
N ASP A 81 -5.02 15.23 16.22
CA ASP A 81 -6.02 15.93 15.41
C ASP A 81 -5.84 15.70 13.90
N SER A 82 -4.61 15.63 13.39
CA SER A 82 -4.34 15.27 11.99
C SER A 82 -4.77 13.85 11.68
N ALA A 83 -4.61 12.91 12.62
CA ALA A 83 -5.07 11.54 12.46
C ALA A 83 -6.60 11.43 12.40
N LYS A 84 -7.33 12.27 13.14
CA LYS A 84 -8.80 12.40 13.06
C LYS A 84 -9.25 13.16 11.81
N ALA A 85 -8.44 14.10 11.32
CA ALA A 85 -8.72 14.89 10.12
C ALA A 85 -8.46 14.11 8.82
N ARG A 86 -7.75 12.98 8.87
CA ARG A 86 -7.61 12.08 7.71
C ARG A 86 -8.99 11.59 7.29
N GLY A 87 -9.43 12.08 6.13
CA GLY A 87 -10.68 11.63 5.53
C GLY A 87 -10.62 10.15 5.16
N PRO A 88 -11.78 9.48 4.96
CA PRO A 88 -11.83 8.08 4.53
C PRO A 88 -11.13 7.84 3.17
N LEU A 89 -10.95 8.91 2.38
CA LEU A 89 -10.29 8.88 1.08
C LEU A 89 -8.80 9.25 1.14
N GLN A 90 -8.26 9.60 2.31
CA GLN A 90 -6.85 9.99 2.45
C GLN A 90 -5.88 8.92 1.90
N PRO A 91 -6.07 7.61 2.16
CA PRO A 91 -5.21 6.57 1.59
C PRO A 91 -5.23 6.52 0.05
N LEU A 92 -6.33 6.96 -0.57
CA LEU A 92 -6.43 7.08 -2.03
C LEU A 92 -5.68 8.30 -2.56
N VAL A 93 -5.71 9.42 -1.81
CA VAL A 93 -4.94 10.63 -2.13
C VAL A 93 -3.46 10.37 -1.99
N ASP A 94 -3.05 9.74 -0.88
CA ASP A 94 -1.64 9.44 -0.56
C ASP A 94 -1.02 8.42 -1.55
N MET A 95 -1.83 7.72 -2.34
CA MET A 95 -1.38 6.80 -3.39
C MET A 95 -0.74 7.55 -4.56
N VAL A 96 -1.17 8.78 -4.84
CA VAL A 96 -0.61 9.61 -5.91
C VAL A 96 0.60 10.37 -5.34
N PRO A 97 1.82 10.15 -5.84
CA PRO A 97 2.97 10.87 -5.34
C PRO A 97 2.99 12.33 -5.77
N ASP A 98 3.40 13.21 -4.85
CA ASP A 98 3.76 14.60 -5.19
C ASP A 98 5.01 14.66 -6.08
N ASN A 99 5.89 13.65 -5.97
CA ASN A 99 7.12 13.56 -6.77
C ASN A 99 7.46 12.12 -7.18
N PHE A 100 7.57 11.89 -8.50
CA PHE A 100 7.91 10.60 -9.09
C PHE A 100 9.29 10.08 -8.67
N PHE A 101 10.31 10.94 -8.70
CA PHE A 101 11.70 10.57 -8.40
C PHE A 101 11.94 10.37 -6.90
N GLY A 102 11.29 11.18 -6.05
CA GLY A 102 11.35 11.03 -4.59
C GLY A 102 10.69 9.75 -4.07
N SER A 103 9.72 9.21 -4.81
CA SER A 103 9.06 7.94 -4.46
C SER A 103 9.92 6.72 -4.81
N ALA A 104 10.81 6.85 -5.80
CA ALA A 104 11.71 5.78 -6.21
C ALA A 104 12.96 5.66 -5.32
N SER A 105 13.34 6.72 -4.58
CA SER A 105 14.53 6.74 -3.72
C SER A 105 14.28 6.25 -2.29
N SER A 106 13.01 6.23 -1.84
CA SER A 106 12.66 5.97 -0.45
C SER A 106 11.76 4.76 -0.31
N ASN A 107 12.16 3.80 0.53
CA ASN A 107 11.38 2.58 0.76
C ASN A 107 10.04 2.83 1.48
N SER A 108 9.89 3.99 2.13
CA SER A 108 8.63 4.43 2.75
C SER A 108 7.51 4.67 1.73
N ASN A 109 7.86 4.95 0.47
CA ASN A 109 6.92 5.42 -0.55
C ASN A 109 6.54 4.29 -1.53
N MET A 110 6.48 3.05 -1.02
CA MET A 110 6.27 1.87 -1.87
C MET A 110 4.90 1.88 -2.53
N LEU A 111 3.85 2.36 -1.85
CA LEU A 111 2.51 2.48 -2.43
C LEU A 111 2.51 3.42 -3.65
N GLN A 112 3.18 4.57 -3.51
CA GLN A 112 3.31 5.55 -4.59
C GLN A 112 4.14 4.99 -5.75
N LEU A 113 5.23 4.28 -5.45
CA LEU A 113 6.06 3.64 -6.47
C LEU A 113 5.28 2.61 -7.28
N VAL A 114 4.47 1.79 -6.62
CA VAL A 114 3.57 0.82 -7.28
C VAL A 114 2.57 1.54 -8.17
N PHE A 115 1.96 2.63 -7.71
CA PHE A 115 1.01 3.42 -8.51
C PHE A 115 1.64 3.94 -9.80
N VAL A 116 2.85 4.52 -9.72
CA VAL A 116 3.60 4.99 -10.89
C VAL A 116 3.94 3.84 -11.85
N ALA A 117 4.39 2.70 -11.31
CA ALA A 117 4.71 1.52 -12.10
C ALA A 117 3.48 1.01 -12.90
N LEU A 118 2.31 0.98 -12.26
CA LEU A 118 1.06 0.60 -12.90
C LEU A 118 0.66 1.59 -14.00
N LEU A 119 0.80 2.91 -13.76
CA LEU A 119 0.52 3.93 -14.78
C LEU A 119 1.42 3.77 -16.01
N ILE A 120 2.72 3.58 -15.81
CA ILE A 120 3.67 3.35 -16.92
C ILE A 120 3.32 2.05 -17.67
N GLY A 121 3.05 0.97 -16.93
CA GLY A 121 2.64 -0.30 -17.52
C GLY A 121 1.37 -0.17 -18.37
N ILE A 122 0.33 0.50 -17.86
CA ILE A 122 -0.93 0.76 -18.58
C ILE A 122 -0.71 1.64 -19.82
N ALA A 123 0.13 2.68 -19.71
CA ALA A 123 0.47 3.53 -20.84
C ALA A 123 1.13 2.72 -21.96
N LEU A 124 2.07 1.81 -21.62
CA LEU A 124 2.71 0.94 -22.61
C LEU A 124 1.73 0.00 -23.31
N VAL A 125 0.69 -0.51 -22.64
CA VAL A 125 -0.35 -1.34 -23.26
C VAL A 125 -1.14 -0.59 -24.33
N GLN A 126 -1.23 0.74 -24.24
CA GLN A 126 -1.94 1.57 -25.23
C GLN A 126 -1.06 2.02 -26.40
N VAL A 127 0.27 1.94 -26.26
CA VAL A 127 1.23 2.29 -27.32
C VAL A 127 1.34 1.18 -28.34
N ASN A 128 1.51 1.52 -29.63
CA ASN A 128 1.69 0.56 -30.71
C ASN A 128 2.88 -0.40 -30.44
N SER A 129 2.76 -1.65 -30.91
CA SER A 129 3.74 -2.72 -30.65
C SER A 129 5.17 -2.35 -31.04
N GLU A 130 5.34 -1.61 -32.14
CA GLU A 130 6.65 -1.16 -32.65
C GLU A 130 7.42 -0.30 -31.66
N HIS A 131 6.74 0.59 -30.93
CA HIS A 131 7.37 1.49 -29.96
C HIS A 131 7.40 0.91 -28.54
N ARG A 132 6.56 -0.10 -28.26
CA ARG A 132 6.47 -0.78 -26.96
C ARG A 132 7.62 -1.75 -26.73
N GLN A 133 8.03 -2.48 -27.77
CA GLN A 133 8.97 -3.58 -27.65
C GLN A 133 10.35 -3.19 -27.10
N PRO A 134 10.99 -2.08 -27.56
CA PRO A 134 12.28 -1.66 -27.02
C PRO A 134 12.23 -1.32 -25.54
N VAL A 135 11.13 -0.70 -25.09
CA VAL A 135 10.93 -0.31 -23.69
C VAL A 135 10.73 -1.55 -22.82
N LEU A 136 9.92 -2.51 -23.28
CA LEU A 136 9.75 -3.79 -22.60
C LEU A 136 11.08 -4.54 -22.42
N THR A 137 11.87 -4.66 -23.48
CA THR A 137 13.17 -5.35 -23.43
C THR A 137 14.14 -4.66 -22.45
N LEU A 138 14.12 -3.33 -22.36
CA LEU A 138 14.90 -2.61 -21.36
C LEU A 138 14.45 -2.96 -19.93
N PHE A 139 13.15 -2.93 -19.64
CA PHE A 139 12.62 -3.23 -18.31
C PHE A 139 12.83 -4.70 -17.92
N GLU A 140 12.70 -5.63 -18.87
CA GLU A 140 13.03 -7.04 -18.67
C GLU A 140 14.53 -7.24 -18.41
N GLY A 141 15.39 -6.57 -19.17
CA GLY A 141 16.84 -6.58 -18.94
C GLY A 141 17.22 -6.03 -17.57
N LEU A 142 16.61 -4.94 -17.13
CA LEU A 142 16.78 -4.37 -15.79
C LEU A 142 16.21 -5.23 -14.66
N GLN A 143 15.27 -6.12 -14.96
CA GLN A 143 14.73 -7.08 -14.00
C GLN A 143 15.65 -8.31 -13.86
N ALA A 144 16.34 -8.69 -14.94
CA ALA A 144 17.20 -9.86 -14.98
C ALA A 144 18.57 -9.64 -14.31
N VAL A 145 18.98 -8.38 -14.11
CA VAL A 145 20.20 -7.96 -13.40
C VAL A 145 19.87 -7.63 -11.94
#